data_AF-A0A2P7BE60-F1
#
_entry.id   AF-A0A2P7BE60-F1
#
_cell.length_a   1.000
_cell.length_b   1.000
_cell.length_c   1.000
_cell.angle_alpha   90.00
_cell.angle_beta   90.00
_cell.angle_gamma   90.00
#
_symmetry.space_group_name_H-M   'P 1'
#
loop_
_entity.id
_entity.type
_entity.pdbx_description
1 polymer ?
#
loop_
_entity_poly.entity_id
_entity_poly.type
_entity_poly.pdbx_seq_one_letter_code
_entity_poly.pdbx_strand_id
1 'polypeptide(L)'
;MLFTPTSAIPEDYAAYLDITLNGESVQSIPLAEPDGLPGNLEDKLSDVQLPRYSTTAWSALISSDYMSPEYKFSIRYDGPIDLNPLDVSPLHWSRPADFTIARIPMVLWSPANTASPVNLLPAAKLAQDYFASAPLRQLKLVDYTPMKFDYLITHANAKPVKKYNTDQDLQADGMSDLYGPARELTMRVSLANTGRGLLDVFGDSSPYSFGTYVGLGWRYQPSTKKFYDTNTGGASGGWTGWTEMWNTLAYQCSNAFIHEVGHSFTLYHFVEGTAKAWKIDSEYPHDGVNGPANPSGFDSTRNLFRTWYEVNENGPVHDHSGALAGKHDPMNGGESANKITCFPQYTAYQAMKMQGWLNTTPTLLSLNGVPGVYKWNNTTRTYSKTAPAAGALEPTGIDLPVTTVMGTLTSSDTNGTSQIYPAIFAKSGNLFDLPDPFSKGLPHLYNDARYFVKVTNSDDSARYILIPQPNILNDKQLRYFSFNLDFRSNPVRLELYHADTGYPDISLETSHVTNSIDIKQPDLEELSQPVSFPKASQPNEIQILKD
;
A
#
# COMPACT_ATOMS: atom_id res chain seq x y z
N MET A 1 13.47 12.24 -19.84
CA MET A 1 14.93 12.16 -20.09
C MET A 1 15.49 13.56 -20.13
N LEU A 2 16.69 13.75 -19.60
CA LEU A 2 17.42 15.01 -19.62
C LEU A 2 18.79 14.78 -20.23
N PHE A 3 19.19 15.65 -21.13
CA PHE A 3 20.46 15.59 -21.84
C PHE A 3 21.14 16.96 -21.80
N THR A 4 22.30 17.05 -21.15
CA THR A 4 23.11 18.26 -21.13
C THR A 4 24.35 18.03 -22.00
N PRO A 5 24.44 18.66 -23.17
CA PRO A 5 25.60 18.50 -24.03
C PRO A 5 26.81 19.20 -23.40
N THR A 6 28.02 18.62 -23.56
CA THR A 6 29.27 19.20 -23.04
C THR A 6 29.74 20.44 -23.82
N SER A 7 29.14 20.67 -24.99
CA SER A 7 29.31 21.87 -25.82
C SER A 7 27.93 22.28 -26.32
N ALA A 8 27.70 23.59 -26.52
CA ALA A 8 26.42 24.05 -27.02
C ALA A 8 26.09 23.38 -28.36
N ILE A 9 24.85 22.92 -28.50
CA ILE A 9 24.32 22.47 -29.79
C ILE A 9 24.15 23.74 -30.65
N PRO A 10 24.67 23.77 -31.89
CA PRO A 10 24.49 24.93 -32.76
C PRO A 10 23.01 25.27 -32.98
N GLU A 11 22.69 26.55 -33.12
CA GLU A 11 21.30 27.04 -33.22
C GLU A 11 20.53 26.47 -34.43
N ASP A 12 21.24 25.97 -35.44
CA ASP A 12 20.67 25.36 -36.66
C ASP A 12 20.47 23.84 -36.56
N TYR A 13 20.72 23.23 -35.39
CA TYR A 13 20.63 21.78 -35.16
C TYR A 13 19.54 21.48 -34.13
N ALA A 14 18.68 20.53 -34.44
CA ALA A 14 17.79 19.86 -33.51
C ALA A 14 18.38 18.51 -33.06
N ALA A 15 18.09 18.17 -31.81
CA ALA A 15 18.42 16.88 -31.24
C ALA A 15 17.16 16.00 -31.14
N TYR A 16 17.32 14.71 -31.40
CA TYR A 16 16.26 13.71 -31.36
C TYR A 16 16.68 12.55 -30.45
N LEU A 17 15.72 12.03 -29.70
CA LEU A 17 15.81 10.73 -29.05
C LEU A 17 15.22 9.68 -29.97
N ASP A 18 16.07 8.85 -30.56
CA ASP A 18 15.67 7.67 -31.31
C ASP A 18 15.53 6.48 -30.36
N ILE A 19 14.40 5.80 -30.44
CA ILE A 19 14.09 4.57 -29.71
C ILE A 19 14.03 3.42 -30.71
N THR A 20 14.77 2.36 -30.44
CA THR A 20 14.86 1.20 -31.33
C THR A 20 14.51 -0.11 -30.62
N LEU A 21 13.96 -1.06 -31.36
CA LEU A 21 13.70 -2.43 -30.94
C LEU A 21 14.32 -3.36 -32.00
N ASN A 22 15.18 -4.28 -31.58
CA ASN A 22 15.91 -5.19 -32.50
C ASN A 22 16.65 -4.46 -33.65
N GLY A 23 17.11 -3.22 -33.40
CA GLY A 23 17.83 -2.40 -34.38
C GLY A 23 16.94 -1.58 -35.32
N GLU A 24 15.62 -1.73 -35.27
CA GLU A 24 14.67 -0.93 -36.04
C GLU A 24 14.17 0.25 -35.20
N SER A 25 14.11 1.44 -35.80
CA SER A 25 13.53 2.62 -35.14
C SER A 25 12.02 2.45 -34.99
N VAL A 26 11.54 2.49 -33.75
CA VAL A 26 10.12 2.42 -33.40
C VAL A 26 9.54 3.79 -33.07
N GLN A 27 10.37 4.74 -32.66
CA GLN A 27 9.98 6.11 -32.36
C GLN A 27 11.20 7.04 -32.50
N SER A 28 10.98 8.27 -32.94
CA SER A 28 11.94 9.37 -32.85
C SER A 28 11.24 10.57 -32.23
N ILE A 29 11.79 11.09 -31.12
CA ILE A 29 11.18 12.16 -30.33
C ILE A 29 12.09 13.40 -30.41
N PRO A 30 11.63 14.56 -30.91
CA PRO A 30 12.41 15.78 -30.85
C PRO A 30 12.64 16.16 -29.38
N LEU A 31 13.87 16.53 -29.04
CA LEU A 31 14.20 17.05 -27.72
C LEU A 31 13.75 18.51 -27.63
N ALA A 32 13.07 18.86 -26.55
CA ALA A 32 12.81 20.25 -26.18
C ALA A 32 14.12 20.92 -25.75
N GLU A 33 14.32 22.14 -26.25
CA GLU A 33 15.41 23.04 -25.86
C GLU A 33 15.37 23.39 -24.36
N PRO A 34 16.47 23.90 -23.79
CA PRO A 34 16.53 24.24 -22.37
C PRO A 34 15.43 25.19 -21.87
N ASP A 35 14.96 26.10 -22.72
CA ASP A 35 13.85 27.00 -22.39
C ASP A 35 12.47 26.32 -22.40
N GLY A 36 12.37 25.14 -23.01
CA GLY A 36 11.17 24.30 -23.03
C GLY A 36 11.10 23.27 -21.88
N LEU A 37 12.05 23.30 -20.94
CA LEU A 37 11.99 22.44 -19.75
C LEU A 37 10.74 22.72 -18.92
N PRO A 38 10.10 21.67 -18.35
CA PRO A 38 9.03 21.89 -17.40
C PRO A 38 9.45 22.73 -16.20
N GLY A 39 8.52 23.50 -15.65
CA GLY A 39 8.73 24.27 -14.42
C GLY A 39 8.76 23.40 -13.16
N ASN A 40 8.83 24.06 -12.01
CA ASN A 40 8.72 23.42 -10.71
C ASN A 40 7.24 23.29 -10.31
N LEU A 41 6.91 22.22 -9.61
CA LEU A 41 5.60 22.01 -9.01
C LEU A 41 5.29 23.16 -8.03
N GLU A 42 6.30 23.55 -7.26
CA GLU A 42 6.22 24.61 -6.26
C GLU A 42 6.04 26.02 -6.85
N ASP A 43 6.20 26.23 -8.17
CA ASP A 43 5.93 27.53 -8.83
C ASP A 43 4.47 27.98 -8.61
N LYS A 44 3.56 27.05 -8.31
CA LYS A 44 2.14 27.38 -8.05
C LYS A 44 1.89 27.80 -6.60
N LEU A 45 2.88 27.77 -5.71
CA LEU A 45 2.70 28.11 -4.28
C LEU A 45 2.69 29.61 -4.04
N SER A 46 3.53 30.35 -4.75
CA SER A 46 3.76 31.80 -4.58
C SER A 46 3.92 32.49 -5.92
N ASP A 47 3.84 33.82 -5.94
CA ASP A 47 4.14 34.62 -7.14
C ASP A 47 5.66 34.83 -7.38
N VAL A 48 6.51 34.31 -6.48
CA VAL A 48 7.97 34.39 -6.62
C VAL A 48 8.42 33.38 -7.67
N GLN A 49 9.07 33.88 -8.73
CA GLN A 49 9.66 33.02 -9.76
C GLN A 49 10.79 32.17 -9.16
N LEU A 50 10.65 30.85 -9.22
CA LEU A 50 11.67 29.94 -8.73
C LEU A 50 12.75 29.72 -9.83
N PRO A 51 14.01 29.49 -9.44
CA PRO A 51 15.04 29.01 -10.36
C PRO A 51 14.60 27.73 -11.08
N ARG A 52 14.82 27.70 -12.41
CA ARG A 52 14.61 26.49 -13.21
C ARG A 52 15.56 25.38 -12.77
N TYR A 53 15.14 24.12 -12.96
CA TYR A 53 15.99 22.96 -12.70
C TYR A 53 17.32 23.01 -13.47
N SER A 54 17.27 23.40 -14.74
CA SER A 54 18.44 23.59 -15.59
C SER A 54 18.18 24.68 -16.63
N THR A 55 19.24 25.33 -17.10
CA THR A 55 19.22 26.29 -18.22
C THR A 55 19.98 25.77 -19.45
N THR A 56 20.48 24.54 -19.39
CA THR A 56 21.32 23.94 -20.44
C THR A 56 20.89 22.52 -20.83
N ALA A 57 19.97 21.90 -20.08
CA ALA A 57 19.51 20.55 -20.36
C ALA A 57 18.37 20.55 -21.39
N TRP A 58 18.54 19.74 -22.42
CA TRP A 58 17.49 19.36 -23.35
C TRP A 58 16.64 18.24 -22.75
N SER A 59 15.39 18.11 -23.16
CA SER A 59 14.48 17.14 -22.54
C SER A 59 13.53 16.44 -23.49
N ALA A 60 13.10 15.25 -23.11
CA ALA A 60 11.99 14.55 -23.76
C ALA A 60 11.21 13.73 -22.72
N LEU A 61 9.88 13.69 -22.89
CA LEU A 61 9.03 12.75 -22.18
C LEU A 61 9.01 11.43 -22.96
N ILE A 62 9.31 10.33 -22.26
CA ILE A 62 9.34 8.99 -22.84
C ILE A 62 8.12 8.25 -22.33
N SER A 63 7.34 7.64 -23.24
CA SER A 63 6.24 6.75 -22.84
C SER A 63 6.77 5.59 -21.99
N SER A 64 6.02 5.22 -20.94
CA SER A 64 6.33 4.06 -20.12
C SER A 64 6.41 2.76 -20.92
N ASP A 65 5.74 2.69 -22.07
CA ASP A 65 5.74 1.51 -22.95
C ASP A 65 7.14 1.19 -23.53
N TYR A 66 8.00 2.21 -23.63
CA TYR A 66 9.38 2.05 -24.08
C TYR A 66 10.37 1.84 -22.92
N MET A 67 9.93 2.00 -21.67
CA MET A 67 10.79 1.84 -20.49
C MET A 67 10.98 0.36 -20.12
N SER A 68 11.54 -0.40 -21.06
CA SER A 68 11.83 -1.83 -20.97
C SER A 68 13.24 -2.12 -21.50
N PRO A 69 13.96 -3.13 -20.96
CA PRO A 69 15.34 -3.41 -21.33
C PRO A 69 15.56 -3.91 -22.77
N GLU A 70 14.48 -4.21 -23.49
CA GLU A 70 14.49 -4.60 -24.91
C GLU A 70 14.68 -3.41 -25.85
N TYR A 71 14.33 -2.19 -25.41
CA TYR A 71 14.51 -0.97 -26.18
C TYR A 71 15.90 -0.39 -25.99
N LYS A 72 16.42 0.24 -27.05
CA LYS A 72 17.64 1.03 -27.04
C LYS A 72 17.32 2.48 -27.35
N PHE A 73 18.05 3.38 -26.69
CA PHE A 73 17.83 4.82 -26.77
C PHE A 73 19.11 5.47 -27.28
N SER A 74 19.00 6.32 -28.29
CA SER A 74 20.15 7.07 -28.80
C SER A 74 19.80 8.51 -29.11
N ILE A 75 20.73 9.43 -28.86
CA ILE A 75 20.60 10.83 -29.26
C ILE A 75 21.25 11.04 -30.62
N ARG A 76 20.51 11.63 -31.55
CA ARG A 76 20.96 12.01 -32.89
C ARG A 76 20.73 13.50 -33.13
N TYR A 77 21.55 14.10 -33.99
CA TYR A 77 21.40 15.48 -34.44
C TYR A 77 21.04 15.52 -35.93
N ASP A 78 20.28 16.52 -36.39
CA ASP A 78 19.96 16.74 -37.80
C ASP A 78 20.92 17.75 -38.45
N GLY A 79 22.22 17.45 -38.43
CA GLY A 79 23.24 18.30 -39.05
C GLY A 79 24.06 17.63 -40.15
N PRO A 80 24.83 18.40 -40.95
CA PRO A 80 25.78 17.86 -41.93
C PRO A 80 26.96 17.10 -41.30
N ILE A 81 27.09 17.14 -39.97
CA ILE A 81 28.06 16.35 -39.24
C ILE A 81 27.43 14.99 -38.94
N ASP A 82 27.97 13.95 -39.58
CA ASP A 82 27.67 12.55 -39.31
C ASP A 82 28.24 12.17 -37.93
N LEU A 83 27.63 12.70 -36.87
CA LEU A 83 27.92 12.30 -35.51
C LEU A 83 27.27 10.95 -35.27
N ASN A 84 28.08 9.96 -34.90
CA ASN A 84 27.56 8.68 -34.43
C ASN A 84 26.50 8.93 -33.35
N PRO A 85 25.32 8.30 -33.43
CA PRO A 85 24.30 8.42 -32.40
C PRO A 85 24.90 8.10 -31.02
N LEU A 86 24.60 8.94 -30.03
CA LEU A 86 25.04 8.73 -28.66
C LEU A 86 24.10 7.73 -27.98
N ASP A 87 24.59 6.56 -27.60
CA ASP A 87 23.81 5.61 -26.80
C ASP A 87 23.53 6.21 -25.41
N VAL A 88 22.25 6.38 -25.10
CA VAL A 88 21.73 6.88 -23.82
C VAL A 88 20.81 5.84 -23.16
N SER A 89 20.94 4.57 -23.55
CA SER A 89 20.17 3.48 -22.97
C SER A 89 20.46 3.38 -21.45
N PRO A 90 19.43 3.18 -20.60
CA PRO A 90 19.65 2.96 -19.18
C PRO A 90 20.60 1.80 -18.90
N LEU A 91 21.62 2.05 -18.08
CA LEU A 91 22.62 1.05 -17.68
C LEU A 91 22.02 -0.01 -16.74
N HIS A 92 21.06 0.40 -15.92
CA HIS A 92 20.41 -0.44 -14.91
C HIS A 92 18.90 -0.40 -15.08
N TRP A 93 18.29 -1.57 -14.93
CA TRP A 93 16.85 -1.76 -15.00
C TRP A 93 16.37 -2.41 -13.72
N SER A 94 15.37 -1.80 -13.11
CA SER A 94 14.72 -2.32 -11.91
C SER A 94 13.45 -3.07 -12.26
N ARG A 95 12.92 -3.80 -11.28
CA ARG A 95 11.62 -4.47 -11.38
C ARG A 95 10.53 -3.48 -11.78
N PRO A 96 9.63 -3.83 -12.72
CA PRO A 96 8.37 -3.10 -12.94
C PRO A 96 7.44 -3.35 -11.74
N ALA A 97 7.65 -2.60 -10.66
CA ALA A 97 6.99 -2.84 -9.38
C ALA A 97 5.60 -2.23 -9.33
N ASP A 98 4.60 -3.06 -9.08
CA ASP A 98 3.24 -2.64 -8.74
C ASP A 98 3.07 -2.67 -7.23
N PHE A 99 2.28 -1.74 -6.69
CA PHE A 99 2.00 -1.64 -5.27
C PHE A 99 0.54 -1.27 -5.02
N THR A 100 -0.09 -1.89 -4.02
CA THR A 100 -1.47 -1.59 -3.62
C THR A 100 -1.50 -0.86 -2.28
N ILE A 101 -2.29 0.20 -2.18
CA ILE A 101 -2.67 0.82 -0.90
C ILE A 101 -4.18 0.57 -0.74
N ALA A 102 -4.55 -0.21 0.26
CA ALA A 102 -5.96 -0.46 0.58
C ALA A 102 -6.37 0.33 1.83
N ARG A 103 -7.50 1.04 1.81
CA ARG A 103 -8.01 1.77 2.97
C ARG A 103 -9.14 1.00 3.63
N ILE A 104 -9.04 0.90 4.96
CA ILE A 104 -9.87 0.05 5.80
C ILE A 104 -10.56 0.93 6.86
N PRO A 105 -11.75 1.49 6.57
CA PRO A 105 -12.48 2.27 7.54
C PRO A 105 -13.09 1.36 8.60
N MET A 106 -12.97 1.72 9.87
CA MET A 106 -13.58 1.00 10.99
C MET A 106 -14.46 1.94 11.81
N VAL A 107 -15.70 1.55 12.07
CA VAL A 107 -16.67 2.32 12.84
C VAL A 107 -17.17 1.46 13.99
N LEU A 108 -16.87 1.88 15.22
CA LEU A 108 -17.23 1.18 16.46
C LEU A 108 -18.42 1.86 17.16
N TRP A 109 -19.41 1.05 17.55
CA TRP A 109 -20.56 1.40 18.37
C TRP A 109 -21.44 2.53 17.80
N SER A 110 -21.54 2.63 16.47
CA SER A 110 -22.41 3.62 15.82
C SER A 110 -23.89 3.27 16.04
N PRO A 111 -24.73 4.19 16.55
CA PRO A 111 -26.16 3.97 16.59
C PRO A 111 -26.76 3.77 15.19
N ALA A 112 -27.80 2.95 15.07
CA ALA A 112 -28.39 2.53 13.80
C ALA A 112 -28.87 3.69 12.89
N ASN A 113 -29.25 4.84 13.47
CA ASN A 113 -29.78 6.00 12.75
C ASN A 113 -28.77 7.15 12.61
N THR A 114 -27.49 6.89 12.87
CA THR A 114 -26.44 7.91 12.76
C THR A 114 -25.80 7.85 11.37
N ALA A 115 -25.61 9.00 10.74
CA ALA A 115 -24.86 9.10 9.49
C ALA A 115 -23.44 8.53 9.65
N SER A 116 -22.93 7.87 8.61
CA SER A 116 -21.58 7.31 8.63
C SER A 116 -20.54 8.42 8.87
N PRO A 117 -19.63 8.28 9.84
CA PRO A 117 -18.58 9.26 10.09
C PRO A 117 -17.41 9.12 9.11
N VAL A 118 -17.39 8.05 8.31
CA VAL A 118 -16.32 7.74 7.37
C VAL A 118 -16.20 8.85 6.34
N ASN A 119 -15.08 9.55 6.37
CA ASN A 119 -14.73 10.58 5.43
C ASN A 119 -13.32 10.33 4.92
N LEU A 120 -13.22 9.87 3.67
CA LEU A 120 -11.96 9.50 3.04
C LEU A 120 -11.54 10.57 2.05
N LEU A 121 -10.24 10.88 1.99
CA LEU A 121 -9.68 11.72 0.93
C LEU A 121 -10.02 11.10 -0.44
N PRO A 122 -10.34 11.89 -1.48
CA PRO A 122 -10.61 11.34 -2.80
C PRO A 122 -9.47 10.42 -3.27
N ALA A 123 -9.82 9.19 -3.63
CA ALA A 123 -8.86 8.14 -3.99
C ALA A 123 -7.88 8.58 -5.10
N ALA A 124 -8.41 9.28 -6.11
CA ALA A 124 -7.62 9.79 -7.21
C ALA A 124 -6.56 10.82 -6.78
N LYS A 125 -6.91 11.73 -5.86
CA LYS A 125 -5.94 12.70 -5.34
C LYS A 125 -4.85 12.00 -4.52
N LEU A 126 -5.26 11.11 -3.61
CA LEU A 126 -4.33 10.38 -2.75
C LEU A 126 -3.33 9.57 -3.57
N ALA A 127 -3.82 8.81 -4.54
CA ALA A 127 -2.98 7.94 -5.36
C ALA A 127 -2.08 8.74 -6.34
N GLN A 128 -2.58 9.83 -6.94
CA GLN A 128 -1.76 10.70 -7.78
C GLN A 128 -0.58 11.30 -6.99
N ASP A 129 -0.86 11.89 -5.83
CA ASP A 129 0.16 12.56 -5.01
C ASP A 129 1.16 11.56 -4.44
N TYR A 130 0.71 10.36 -4.05
CA TYR A 130 1.61 9.33 -3.53
C TYR A 130 2.48 8.70 -4.63
N PHE A 131 1.90 8.40 -5.80
CA PHE A 131 2.63 7.79 -6.93
C PHE A 131 3.84 8.63 -7.34
N ALA A 132 3.70 9.95 -7.34
CA ALA A 132 4.80 10.88 -7.65
C ALA A 132 5.98 10.82 -6.66
N SER A 133 5.81 10.17 -5.50
CA SER A 133 6.82 10.09 -4.44
C SER A 133 7.49 8.71 -4.35
N ALA A 134 6.96 7.67 -5.01
CA ALA A 134 7.47 6.30 -4.90
C ALA A 134 7.95 5.75 -6.27
N PRO A 135 9.02 4.93 -6.31
CA PRO A 135 9.58 4.40 -7.56
C PRO A 135 8.78 3.19 -8.07
N LEU A 136 7.53 3.41 -8.47
CA LEU A 136 6.57 2.38 -8.88
C LEU A 136 6.31 2.43 -10.38
N ARG A 137 6.03 1.27 -10.99
CA ARG A 137 5.39 1.20 -12.31
C ARG A 137 3.91 1.57 -12.18
N GLN A 138 3.23 0.97 -11.22
CA GLN A 138 1.81 1.19 -10.99
C GLN A 138 1.51 1.22 -9.48
N LEU A 139 0.67 2.17 -9.07
CA LEU A 139 0.05 2.23 -7.75
C LEU A 139 -1.44 2.01 -7.90
N LYS A 140 -2.01 1.11 -7.10
CA LYS A 140 -3.46 0.91 -6.99
C LYS A 140 -3.95 1.34 -5.62
N LEU A 141 -4.99 2.15 -5.58
CA LEU A 141 -5.71 2.48 -4.36
C LEU A 141 -7.05 1.73 -4.34
N VAL A 142 -7.32 1.03 -3.24
CA VAL A 142 -8.54 0.22 -3.04
C VAL A 142 -9.25 0.69 -1.79
N ASP A 143 -10.56 0.90 -1.86
CA ASP A 143 -11.37 1.18 -0.68
C ASP A 143 -12.21 -0.05 -0.33
N TYR A 144 -12.07 -0.53 0.89
CA TYR A 144 -12.97 -1.53 1.46
C TYR A 144 -14.26 -0.88 1.97
N THR A 145 -15.34 -1.63 1.99
CA THR A 145 -16.53 -1.25 2.76
C THR A 145 -16.15 -1.09 4.23
N PRO A 146 -16.73 -0.11 4.97
CA PRO A 146 -16.41 0.07 6.38
C PRO A 146 -16.70 -1.17 7.24
N MET A 147 -15.77 -1.54 8.11
CA MET A 147 -16.00 -2.44 9.23
C MET A 147 -16.92 -1.74 10.24
N LYS A 148 -18.20 -2.07 10.25
CA LYS A 148 -19.17 -1.52 11.21
C LYS A 148 -19.43 -2.52 12.31
N PHE A 149 -18.94 -2.26 13.51
CA PHE A 149 -19.10 -3.17 14.65
C PHE A 149 -19.85 -2.50 15.80
N ASP A 150 -20.94 -3.15 16.23
CA ASP A 150 -21.69 -2.78 17.44
C ASP A 150 -21.01 -3.29 18.72
N TYR A 151 -19.87 -3.95 18.57
CA TYR A 151 -19.08 -4.47 19.67
C TYR A 151 -17.60 -4.58 19.29
N LEU A 152 -16.72 -4.71 20.28
CA LEU A 152 -15.32 -5.05 20.08
C LEU A 152 -14.94 -6.21 21.00
N ILE A 153 -14.30 -7.25 20.46
CA ILE A 153 -13.69 -8.30 21.28
C ILE A 153 -12.23 -7.93 21.48
N THR A 154 -11.86 -7.74 22.74
CA THR A 154 -10.48 -7.48 23.15
C THR A 154 -10.30 -7.85 24.62
N HIS A 155 -9.08 -7.73 25.12
CA HIS A 155 -8.78 -7.76 26.55
C HIS A 155 -8.37 -6.36 27.01
N ALA A 156 -8.98 -5.86 28.09
CA ALA A 156 -8.53 -4.63 28.74
C ALA A 156 -7.41 -4.93 29.74
N ASN A 157 -6.18 -4.50 29.44
CA ASN A 157 -5.00 -4.79 30.25
C ASN A 157 -4.83 -6.31 30.48
N ALA A 158 -4.56 -6.76 31.71
CA ALA A 158 -4.37 -8.17 32.04
C ALA A 158 -5.69 -8.95 32.31
N LYS A 159 -6.85 -8.40 31.94
CA LYS A 159 -8.17 -9.02 32.15
C LYS A 159 -8.46 -10.12 31.12
N PRO A 160 -9.38 -11.06 31.42
CA PRO A 160 -9.89 -12.01 30.44
C PRO A 160 -10.48 -11.31 29.20
N VAL A 161 -10.49 -12.02 28.08
CA VAL A 161 -11.10 -11.51 26.84
C VAL A 161 -12.60 -11.32 27.04
N LYS A 162 -13.13 -10.19 26.53
CA LYS A 162 -14.54 -9.84 26.66
C LYS A 162 -15.07 -9.21 25.37
N LYS A 163 -16.36 -9.39 25.13
CA LYS A 163 -17.13 -8.68 24.12
C LYS A 163 -17.67 -7.37 24.72
N TYR A 164 -17.15 -6.24 24.24
CA TYR A 164 -17.53 -4.90 24.68
C TYR A 164 -18.58 -4.31 23.75
N ASN A 165 -19.80 -4.11 24.23
CA ASN A 165 -20.90 -3.55 23.44
C ASN A 165 -20.94 -2.01 23.48
N THR A 166 -20.11 -1.38 24.32
CA THR A 166 -19.99 0.08 24.40
C THR A 166 -18.55 0.50 24.70
N ASP A 167 -18.17 1.70 24.25
CA ASP A 167 -16.90 2.35 24.61
C ASP A 167 -16.79 2.56 26.13
N GLN A 168 -17.91 2.87 26.80
CA GLN A 168 -17.94 3.11 28.24
C GLN A 168 -17.55 1.86 29.05
N ASP A 169 -18.03 0.68 28.65
CA ASP A 169 -17.68 -0.57 29.32
C ASP A 169 -16.18 -0.90 29.18
N LEU A 170 -15.61 -0.58 28.02
CA LEU A 170 -14.18 -0.80 27.75
C LEU A 170 -13.30 0.17 28.53
N GLN A 171 -13.69 1.44 28.59
CA GLN A 171 -13.00 2.45 29.40
C GLN A 171 -13.10 2.14 30.90
N ALA A 172 -14.27 1.70 31.39
CA ALA A 172 -14.44 1.26 32.77
C ALA A 172 -13.53 0.07 33.11
N ASP A 173 -13.19 -0.75 32.10
CA ASP A 173 -12.24 -1.83 32.25
C ASP A 173 -10.77 -1.41 32.13
N GLY A 174 -10.50 -0.13 31.85
CA GLY A 174 -9.18 0.50 31.89
C GLY A 174 -8.47 0.60 30.55
N MET A 175 -9.18 0.46 29.42
CA MET A 175 -8.64 0.71 28.07
C MET A 175 -9.26 1.98 27.48
N SER A 176 -8.46 3.04 27.36
CA SER A 176 -8.88 4.33 26.80
C SER A 176 -8.46 4.53 25.34
N ASP A 177 -7.38 3.88 24.92
CA ASP A 177 -6.82 3.92 23.57
C ASP A 177 -7.08 2.60 22.83
N LEU A 178 -7.53 2.68 21.58
CA LEU A 178 -7.93 1.52 20.77
C LEU A 178 -6.98 1.26 19.61
N TYR A 179 -5.82 1.92 19.57
CA TYR A 179 -4.81 1.72 18.53
C TYR A 179 -4.44 0.25 18.36
N GLY A 180 -4.18 -0.48 19.46
CA GLY A 180 -3.81 -1.90 19.40
C GLY A 180 -4.89 -2.78 18.73
N PRO A 181 -6.13 -2.81 19.24
CA PRO A 181 -7.23 -3.55 18.61
C PRO A 181 -7.53 -3.12 17.17
N ALA A 182 -7.52 -1.81 16.88
CA ALA A 182 -7.74 -1.28 15.53
C ALA A 182 -6.69 -1.80 14.55
N ARG A 183 -5.42 -1.66 14.93
CA ARG A 183 -4.27 -2.18 14.20
C ARG A 183 -4.39 -3.68 13.91
N GLU A 184 -4.74 -4.49 14.92
CA GLU A 184 -4.87 -5.94 14.72
C GLU A 184 -5.94 -6.27 13.67
N LEU A 185 -7.09 -5.59 13.69
CA LEU A 185 -8.13 -5.77 12.68
C LEU A 185 -7.69 -5.32 11.28
N THR A 186 -6.99 -4.20 11.17
CA THR A 186 -6.37 -3.73 9.92
C THR A 186 -5.39 -4.76 9.36
N MET A 187 -4.52 -5.30 10.23
CA MET A 187 -3.55 -6.34 9.87
C MET A 187 -4.23 -7.61 9.38
N ARG A 188 -5.41 -7.98 9.92
CA ARG A 188 -6.14 -9.15 9.44
C ARG A 188 -6.58 -9.03 7.99
N VAL A 189 -6.88 -7.83 7.50
CA VAL A 189 -7.14 -7.63 6.06
C VAL A 189 -5.87 -7.84 5.23
N SER A 190 -4.72 -7.36 5.71
CA SER A 190 -3.42 -7.60 5.06
C SER A 190 -3.04 -9.09 5.03
N LEU A 191 -3.23 -9.79 6.14
CA LEU A 191 -2.96 -11.21 6.26
C LEU A 191 -3.89 -12.04 5.36
N ALA A 192 -5.18 -11.69 5.29
CA ALA A 192 -6.13 -12.32 4.37
C ALA A 192 -5.70 -12.18 2.90
N ASN A 193 -5.18 -11.01 2.52
CA ASN A 193 -4.70 -10.74 1.16
C ASN A 193 -3.28 -11.23 0.88
N THR A 194 -2.57 -11.77 1.88
CA THR A 194 -1.24 -12.35 1.72
C THR A 194 -1.19 -13.84 2.02
N GLY A 195 -2.35 -14.49 2.13
CA GLY A 195 -2.44 -15.94 2.35
C GLY A 195 -1.99 -16.37 3.73
N ARG A 196 -1.87 -15.42 4.68
CA ARG A 196 -1.38 -15.65 6.05
C ARG A 196 -2.47 -15.43 7.09
N GLY A 197 -3.69 -15.13 6.66
CA GLY A 197 -4.81 -14.78 7.53
C GLY A 197 -5.22 -15.85 8.54
N LEU A 198 -4.92 -17.13 8.25
CA LEU A 198 -5.17 -18.25 9.16
C LEU A 198 -4.08 -18.41 10.23
N LEU A 199 -2.93 -17.75 10.06
CA LEU A 199 -1.83 -17.80 11.02
C LEU A 199 -2.09 -16.87 12.20
N ASP A 200 -1.60 -17.27 13.37
CA ASP A 200 -1.53 -16.39 14.53
C ASP A 200 -0.25 -15.54 14.47
N VAL A 201 -0.36 -14.40 13.79
CA VAL A 201 0.74 -13.43 13.62
C VAL A 201 0.43 -12.20 14.47
N PHE A 202 1.35 -11.85 15.37
CA PHE A 202 1.35 -10.57 16.10
C PHE A 202 2.50 -9.70 15.59
N GLY A 203 2.26 -8.41 15.40
CA GLY A 203 3.32 -7.50 14.96
C GLY A 203 3.83 -7.78 13.54
N ASP A 204 2.92 -8.01 12.60
CA ASP A 204 3.22 -8.50 11.27
C ASP A 204 4.24 -7.65 10.48
N SER A 205 5.07 -8.35 9.72
CA SER A 205 5.91 -7.84 8.65
C SER A 205 5.67 -8.69 7.41
N SER A 206 4.85 -8.19 6.49
CA SER A 206 4.55 -8.91 5.25
C SER A 206 5.83 -9.35 4.55
N PRO A 207 5.97 -10.64 4.16
CA PRO A 207 7.10 -11.12 3.38
C PRO A 207 7.00 -10.71 1.91
N TYR A 208 5.93 -10.03 1.53
CA TYR A 208 5.62 -9.67 0.15
C TYR A 208 5.56 -8.17 -0.05
N SER A 209 6.11 -7.73 -1.17
CA SER A 209 6.07 -6.35 -1.66
C SER A 209 4.82 -6.05 -2.49
N PHE A 210 3.66 -6.57 -2.06
CA PHE A 210 2.40 -6.44 -2.80
C PHE A 210 1.69 -5.10 -2.51
N GLY A 211 1.75 -4.64 -1.26
CA GLY A 211 0.98 -3.47 -0.86
C GLY A 211 0.95 -3.25 0.64
N THR A 212 0.16 -2.28 1.06
CA THR A 212 -0.14 -1.96 2.46
C THR A 212 -1.64 -1.70 2.68
N TYR A 213 -2.07 -1.90 3.91
CA TYR A 213 -3.46 -1.75 4.35
C TYR A 213 -3.50 -0.67 5.43
N VAL A 214 -4.19 0.43 5.13
CA VAL A 214 -4.30 1.64 5.95
C VAL A 214 -5.59 1.59 6.74
N GLY A 215 -5.48 1.36 8.04
CA GLY A 215 -6.60 1.41 8.98
C GLY A 215 -6.91 2.84 9.40
N LEU A 216 -8.20 3.15 9.43
CA LEU A 216 -8.74 4.43 9.86
C LEU A 216 -9.94 4.15 10.75
N GLY A 217 -9.89 4.51 12.03
CA GLY A 217 -10.93 4.13 12.98
C GLY A 217 -11.71 5.30 13.58
N TRP A 218 -13.01 5.09 13.74
CA TRP A 218 -13.95 5.98 14.40
C TRP A 218 -14.65 5.23 15.53
N ARG A 219 -14.62 5.77 16.76
CA ARG A 219 -15.41 5.27 17.89
C ARG A 219 -16.48 6.25 18.29
N TYR A 220 -17.70 5.77 18.48
CA TYR A 220 -18.79 6.59 18.99
C TYR A 220 -18.74 6.68 20.52
N GLN A 221 -18.83 7.90 21.05
CA GLN A 221 -18.97 8.13 22.49
C GLN A 221 -20.39 8.59 22.83
N PRO A 222 -21.18 7.77 23.54
CA PRO A 222 -22.56 8.13 23.91
C PRO A 222 -22.69 9.39 24.76
N SER A 223 -21.70 9.67 25.63
CA SER A 223 -21.70 10.82 26.55
C SER A 223 -21.68 12.16 25.81
N THR A 224 -20.96 12.24 24.69
CA THR A 224 -20.80 13.45 23.89
C THR A 224 -21.60 13.41 22.58
N LYS A 225 -22.15 12.24 22.22
CA LYS A 225 -22.85 11.97 20.96
C LYS A 225 -22.00 12.28 19.72
N LYS A 226 -20.70 12.04 19.81
CA LYS A 226 -19.71 12.34 18.75
C LYS A 226 -18.86 11.11 18.44
N PHE A 227 -18.31 11.10 17.25
CA PHE A 227 -17.24 10.18 16.88
C PHE A 227 -15.88 10.79 17.21
N TYR A 228 -15.00 9.95 17.74
CA TYR A 228 -13.61 10.24 18.00
C TYR A 228 -12.76 9.24 17.25
N ASP A 229 -11.49 9.57 17.11
CA ASP A 229 -10.52 8.60 16.63
C ASP A 229 -10.39 7.41 17.60
N THR A 230 -10.19 6.21 17.06
CA THR A 230 -9.85 5.02 17.84
C THR A 230 -8.45 5.11 18.42
N ASN A 231 -7.57 5.85 17.76
CA ASN A 231 -6.23 6.16 18.19
C ASN A 231 -6.19 7.56 18.82
N THR A 232 -6.10 7.59 20.14
CA THR A 232 -6.05 8.82 20.93
C THR A 232 -4.67 9.15 21.48
N GLY A 233 -3.69 8.28 21.22
CA GLY A 233 -2.36 8.34 21.82
C GLY A 233 -1.35 9.29 21.18
N GLY A 234 -1.70 10.06 20.14
CA GLY A 234 -0.67 10.84 19.44
C GLY A 234 0.08 10.04 18.36
N ALA A 235 -0.20 8.74 18.23
CA ALA A 235 0.59 7.84 17.42
C ALA A 235 -0.03 7.69 16.03
N SER A 236 0.79 7.50 15.01
CA SER A 236 0.44 6.64 13.89
C SER A 236 1.54 5.59 13.84
N GLY A 237 1.27 4.45 13.20
CA GLY A 237 2.28 3.42 13.11
C GLY A 237 2.06 2.54 11.92
N GLY A 238 3.15 2.10 11.32
CA GLY A 238 3.13 1.20 10.21
C GLY A 238 4.32 0.26 10.25
N TRP A 239 4.16 -0.86 9.57
CA TRP A 239 5.25 -1.74 9.21
C TRP A 239 4.96 -2.37 7.85
N THR A 240 5.81 -3.31 7.41
CA THR A 240 5.63 -3.96 6.11
C THR A 240 4.23 -4.57 5.98
N GLY A 241 3.41 -4.00 5.08
CA GLY A 241 2.09 -4.53 4.76
C GLY A 241 0.91 -3.94 5.53
N TRP A 242 1.11 -3.04 6.49
CA TRP A 242 0.00 -2.38 7.19
C TRP A 242 0.41 -1.04 7.79
N THR A 243 -0.57 -0.17 8.00
CA THR A 243 -0.44 1.03 8.83
C THR A 243 -1.79 1.34 9.49
N GLU A 244 -1.75 1.87 10.71
CA GLU A 244 -2.91 2.38 11.43
C GLU A 244 -2.72 3.89 11.63
N MET A 245 -3.69 4.66 11.16
CA MET A 245 -3.61 6.09 11.03
C MET A 245 -4.78 6.80 11.68
N TRP A 246 -4.56 8.08 12.00
CA TRP A 246 -5.65 8.97 12.33
C TRP A 246 -6.61 9.19 11.18
N ASN A 247 -7.89 9.28 11.53
CA ASN A 247 -9.02 9.21 10.64
C ASN A 247 -9.35 10.53 9.92
N THR A 248 -8.71 11.65 10.29
CA THR A 248 -9.03 12.97 9.73
C THR A 248 -8.48 13.14 8.31
N LEU A 249 -9.15 13.96 7.49
CA LEU A 249 -8.66 14.30 6.16
C LEU A 249 -7.28 14.97 6.18
N ALA A 250 -6.98 15.73 7.23
CA ALA A 250 -5.68 16.35 7.41
C ALA A 250 -4.59 15.29 7.56
N TYR A 251 -4.81 14.22 8.34
CA TYR A 251 -3.81 13.16 8.47
C TYR A 251 -3.68 12.30 7.22
N GLN A 252 -4.79 12.00 6.55
CA GLN A 252 -4.79 11.30 5.25
C GLN A 252 -4.02 12.07 4.14
N CYS A 253 -3.90 13.40 4.27
CA CYS A 253 -3.16 14.29 3.38
C CYS A 253 -2.10 15.06 4.18
N SER A 254 -1.09 14.35 4.69
CA SER A 254 0.02 14.94 5.45
C SER A 254 1.27 14.09 5.39
N ASN A 255 2.37 14.61 5.96
CA ASN A 255 3.58 13.82 6.20
C ASN A 255 3.30 12.52 6.97
N ALA A 256 2.32 12.47 7.89
CA ALA A 256 2.01 11.25 8.64
C ALA A 256 1.64 10.09 7.72
N PHE A 257 0.79 10.32 6.71
CA PHE A 257 0.42 9.27 5.76
C PHE A 257 1.63 8.70 5.01
N ILE A 258 2.42 9.57 4.38
CA ILE A 258 3.57 9.14 3.59
C ILE A 258 4.68 8.56 4.47
N HIS A 259 4.84 9.04 5.71
CA HIS A 259 5.73 8.46 6.70
C HIS A 259 5.34 7.01 7.00
N GLU A 260 4.11 6.77 7.43
CA GLU A 260 3.69 5.42 7.85
C GLU A 260 3.59 4.44 6.68
N VAL A 261 3.11 4.89 5.52
CA VAL A 261 3.15 4.06 4.29
C VAL A 261 4.60 3.82 3.87
N GLY A 262 5.53 4.74 4.12
CA GLY A 262 6.95 4.56 3.88
C GLY A 262 7.54 3.39 4.67
N HIS A 263 7.09 3.13 5.90
CA HIS A 263 7.48 1.93 6.64
C HIS A 263 7.06 0.63 5.94
N SER A 264 6.01 0.67 5.10
CA SER A 264 5.64 -0.48 4.28
C SER A 264 6.68 -0.84 3.21
N PHE A 265 7.56 0.10 2.87
CA PHE A 265 8.72 -0.12 2.01
C PHE A 265 10.01 -0.37 2.81
N THR A 266 9.89 -0.73 4.10
CA THR A 266 11.01 -0.97 5.04
C THR A 266 11.88 0.26 5.32
N LEU A 267 11.35 1.46 5.09
CA LEU A 267 12.07 2.67 5.40
C LEU A 267 12.17 2.87 6.91
N TYR A 268 13.29 3.43 7.35
CA TYR A 268 13.55 3.79 8.74
C TYR A 268 13.63 5.30 8.89
N HIS A 269 13.43 5.79 10.12
CA HIS A 269 13.64 7.19 10.47
C HIS A 269 15.02 7.67 9.98
N PHE A 270 15.04 8.80 9.29
CA PHE A 270 16.26 9.42 8.73
C PHE A 270 16.60 10.70 9.49
N VAL A 271 16.70 10.55 10.80
CA VAL A 271 16.87 11.64 11.77
C VAL A 271 18.35 11.86 12.13
N GLU A 272 18.62 12.81 13.02
CA GLU A 272 19.96 13.16 13.49
C GLU A 272 20.86 11.93 13.76
N GLY A 273 22.02 11.89 13.10
CA GLY A 273 23.04 10.84 13.26
C GLY A 273 22.82 9.58 12.42
N THR A 274 21.71 9.48 11.70
CA THR A 274 21.36 8.33 10.87
C THR A 274 22.27 8.19 9.65
N ALA A 275 22.60 9.28 8.95
CA ALA A 275 23.51 9.28 7.80
C ALA A 275 24.87 8.71 8.17
N LYS A 276 25.41 9.13 9.32
CA LYS A 276 26.67 8.59 9.85
C LYS A 276 26.57 7.10 10.18
N ALA A 277 25.46 6.68 10.79
CA ALA A 277 25.21 5.26 11.09
C ALA A 277 25.11 4.42 9.80
N TRP A 278 24.53 4.98 8.74
CA TRP A 278 24.43 4.36 7.42
C TRP A 278 25.68 4.57 6.54
N LYS A 279 26.68 5.33 7.02
CA LYS A 279 27.93 5.67 6.32
C LYS A 279 27.72 6.40 5.00
N ILE A 280 26.81 7.37 5.00
CA ILE A 280 26.47 8.24 3.86
C ILE A 280 26.55 9.73 4.21
N ASP A 281 27.19 10.08 5.32
CA ASP A 281 27.29 11.46 5.83
C ASP A 281 28.07 12.41 4.90
N SER A 282 28.84 11.90 3.95
CA SER A 282 29.41 12.73 2.87
C SER A 282 28.38 13.18 1.84
N GLU A 283 27.34 12.39 1.59
CA GLU A 283 26.27 12.68 0.62
C GLU A 283 25.06 13.36 1.29
N TYR A 284 24.83 13.05 2.56
CA TYR A 284 23.76 13.55 3.41
C TYR A 284 24.33 14.11 4.73
N PRO A 285 25.05 15.24 4.69
CA PRO A 285 25.69 15.83 5.87
C PRO A 285 24.70 16.36 6.91
N HIS A 286 23.43 16.51 6.53
CA HIS A 286 22.33 16.96 7.38
C HIS A 286 21.24 15.87 7.52
N ASP A 287 21.64 14.60 7.48
CA ASP A 287 20.75 13.44 7.58
C ASP A 287 19.63 13.48 6.52
N GLY A 288 18.37 13.28 6.92
CA GLY A 288 17.22 13.30 6.01
C GLY A 288 16.80 14.71 5.60
N VAL A 289 17.73 15.59 5.25
CA VAL A 289 17.47 16.93 4.71
C VAL A 289 18.17 17.06 3.38
N ASN A 290 17.43 17.41 2.33
CA ASN A 290 17.98 17.58 0.99
C ASN A 290 18.85 18.84 0.93
N GLY A 291 20.03 18.73 0.32
CA GLY A 291 20.92 19.83 -0.02
C GLY A 291 21.03 20.06 -1.54
N PRO A 292 21.75 21.10 -1.96
CA PRO A 292 21.91 21.46 -3.37
C PRO A 292 22.66 20.41 -4.19
N ALA A 293 23.40 19.51 -3.55
CA ALA A 293 24.09 18.40 -4.20
C ALA A 293 23.21 17.15 -4.36
N ASN A 294 22.02 17.11 -3.75
CA ASN A 294 21.11 15.98 -3.87
C ASN A 294 20.23 16.11 -5.12
N PRO A 295 19.79 14.99 -5.73
CA PRO A 295 18.89 15.02 -6.87
C PRO A 295 17.56 15.71 -6.54
N SER A 296 17.05 16.51 -7.48
CA SER A 296 15.69 17.05 -7.41
C SER A 296 14.67 15.99 -7.80
N GLY A 297 13.47 16.05 -7.21
CA GLY A 297 12.36 15.18 -7.58
C GLY A 297 11.72 15.55 -8.92
N PHE A 298 10.93 14.64 -9.47
CA PHE A 298 10.09 14.87 -10.64
C PHE A 298 8.72 14.23 -10.44
N ASP A 299 7.67 15.03 -10.46
CA ASP A 299 6.28 14.55 -10.43
C ASP A 299 5.87 14.12 -11.83
N SER A 300 5.98 12.82 -12.09
CA SER A 300 5.63 12.20 -13.37
C SER A 300 4.13 12.23 -13.68
N THR A 301 3.27 12.51 -12.70
CA THR A 301 1.82 12.64 -12.93
C THR A 301 1.43 14.02 -13.45
N ARG A 302 2.30 15.02 -13.24
CA ARG A 302 2.08 16.42 -13.63
C ARG A 302 3.13 16.94 -14.61
N ASN A 303 4.16 16.14 -14.89
CA ASN A 303 5.33 16.50 -15.69
C ASN A 303 6.02 17.78 -15.18
N LEU A 304 6.27 17.85 -13.87
CA LEU A 304 6.90 19.02 -13.23
C LEU A 304 8.06 18.58 -12.34
N PHE A 305 9.12 19.38 -12.27
CA PHE A 305 10.20 19.18 -11.30
C PHE A 305 9.72 19.50 -9.89
N ARG A 306 10.44 19.01 -8.88
CA ARG A 306 10.28 19.42 -7.48
C ARG A 306 11.57 20.04 -7.00
N THR A 307 11.48 21.19 -6.35
CA THR A 307 12.67 21.82 -5.74
C THR A 307 13.29 20.90 -4.68
N TRP A 308 14.62 20.99 -4.48
CA TRP A 308 15.28 20.31 -3.34
C TRP A 308 15.09 21.07 -2.02
N TYR A 309 14.77 22.36 -2.08
CA TYR A 309 14.55 23.26 -0.96
C TYR A 309 13.05 23.55 -0.75
N GLU A 310 12.69 23.94 0.46
CA GLU A 310 11.33 24.28 0.85
C GLU A 310 10.81 25.56 0.17
N VAL A 311 9.55 25.54 -0.22
CA VAL A 311 8.83 26.68 -0.79
C VAL A 311 7.47 26.76 -0.11
N ASN A 312 7.09 27.96 0.33
CA ASN A 312 5.77 28.24 0.89
C ASN A 312 5.05 29.34 0.07
N GLU A 313 3.93 29.85 0.59
CA GLU A 313 3.14 30.89 -0.06
C GLU A 313 3.88 32.22 -0.29
N ASN A 314 5.01 32.44 0.40
CA ASN A 314 5.86 33.62 0.26
C ASN A 314 7.11 33.36 -0.58
N GLY A 315 7.27 32.17 -1.16
CA GLY A 315 8.44 31.78 -1.97
C GLY A 315 9.41 30.86 -1.22
N PRO A 316 10.70 30.84 -1.63
CA PRO A 316 11.71 29.98 -1.00
C PRO A 316 11.88 30.25 0.49
N VAL A 317 11.89 29.18 1.29
CA VAL A 317 12.12 29.25 2.74
C VAL A 317 13.62 29.33 3.01
N HIS A 318 14.01 30.18 3.95
CA HIS A 318 15.40 30.34 4.36
C HIS A 318 15.59 29.94 5.83
N ASP A 319 16.72 29.32 6.13
CA ASP A 319 17.10 28.96 7.49
C ASP A 319 17.62 30.18 8.28
N HIS A 320 18.01 29.95 9.55
CA HIS A 320 18.53 31.00 10.43
C HIS A 320 19.84 31.64 9.94
N SER A 321 20.57 30.98 9.04
CA SER A 321 21.78 31.50 8.40
C SER A 321 21.49 32.34 7.14
N GLY A 322 20.24 32.33 6.68
CA GLY A 322 19.82 32.97 5.44
C GLY A 322 20.10 32.13 4.19
N ALA A 323 20.44 30.84 4.35
CA ALA A 323 20.54 29.89 3.23
C ALA A 323 19.17 29.28 2.93
N LEU A 324 18.98 28.73 1.72
CA LEU A 324 17.76 28.00 1.39
C LEU A 324 17.60 26.78 2.31
N ALA A 325 16.45 26.67 2.96
CA ALA A 325 16.11 25.53 3.80
C ALA A 325 15.84 24.29 2.94
N GLY A 326 16.56 23.21 3.17
CA GLY A 326 16.39 21.94 2.46
C GLY A 326 15.09 21.24 2.81
N LYS A 327 14.50 20.51 1.86
CA LYS A 327 13.32 19.68 2.14
C LYS A 327 13.66 18.49 3.03
N HIS A 328 12.82 18.21 3.99
CA HIS A 328 12.95 17.08 4.91
C HIS A 328 12.37 15.81 4.28
N ASP A 329 13.09 14.70 4.44
CA ASP A 329 12.58 13.36 4.16
C ASP A 329 11.31 13.11 5.01
N PRO A 330 10.29 12.39 4.49
CA PRO A 330 9.14 12.02 5.29
C PRO A 330 9.51 11.30 6.60
N MET A 331 10.61 10.54 6.58
CA MET A 331 11.21 9.83 7.72
C MET A 331 12.00 10.75 8.67
N ASN A 332 12.02 12.06 8.41
CA ASN A 332 12.69 13.10 9.18
C ASN A 332 11.78 14.33 9.41
N GLY A 333 10.47 14.10 9.50
CA GLY A 333 9.50 15.19 9.73
C GLY A 333 9.26 16.07 8.50
N GLY A 334 9.12 15.44 7.32
CA GLY A 334 8.81 16.10 6.04
C GLY A 334 7.70 17.15 6.09
N GLU A 335 7.67 18.01 5.07
CA GLU A 335 6.82 19.19 5.03
C GLU A 335 5.31 18.89 5.18
N SER A 336 4.58 19.90 5.65
CA SER A 336 3.12 19.87 5.66
C SER A 336 2.54 19.84 4.24
N ALA A 337 1.35 19.25 4.09
CA ALA A 337 0.59 19.33 2.86
C ALA A 337 0.27 20.79 2.48
N ASN A 338 0.13 21.04 1.19
CA ASN A 338 -0.19 22.36 0.66
C ASN A 338 -1.29 22.28 -0.39
N LYS A 339 -1.64 23.42 -1.00
CA LYS A 339 -2.72 23.52 -2.00
C LYS A 339 -2.48 22.69 -3.27
N ILE A 340 -1.26 22.22 -3.52
CA ILE A 340 -0.87 21.50 -4.75
C ILE A 340 -0.74 20.00 -4.51
N THR A 341 -0.06 19.59 -3.43
CA THR A 341 0.25 18.19 -3.12
C THR A 341 0.02 17.87 -1.65
N CYS A 342 -0.41 16.63 -1.38
CA CYS A 342 -0.49 16.10 -0.02
C CYS A 342 0.86 15.78 0.61
N PHE A 343 1.88 15.46 -0.19
CA PHE A 343 3.06 14.79 0.32
C PHE A 343 4.38 15.50 0.02
N PRO A 344 5.30 15.56 1.01
CA PRO A 344 6.71 15.83 0.77
C PRO A 344 7.34 14.77 -0.15
N GLN A 345 8.58 14.99 -0.59
CA GLN A 345 9.32 13.99 -1.39
C GLN A 345 10.27 13.20 -0.48
N TYR A 346 10.39 11.88 -0.69
CA TYR A 346 11.49 11.14 -0.10
C TYR A 346 12.82 11.62 -0.68
N THR A 347 13.88 11.55 0.13
CA THR A 347 15.26 11.70 -0.35
C THR A 347 15.56 10.62 -1.38
N ALA A 348 16.48 10.92 -2.31
CA ALA A 348 16.91 9.95 -3.32
C ALA A 348 17.46 8.66 -2.68
N TYR A 349 18.07 8.75 -1.50
CA TYR A 349 18.58 7.59 -0.77
C TYR A 349 17.46 6.68 -0.25
N GLN A 350 16.39 7.23 0.31
CA GLN A 350 15.24 6.43 0.72
C GLN A 350 14.50 5.86 -0.50
N ALA A 351 14.36 6.62 -1.59
CA ALA A 351 13.80 6.09 -2.84
C ALA A 351 14.64 4.91 -3.40
N MET A 352 15.97 4.98 -3.31
CA MET A 352 16.86 3.87 -3.66
C MET A 352 16.62 2.64 -2.75
N LYS A 353 16.45 2.84 -1.43
CA LYS A 353 16.10 1.77 -0.50
C LYS A 353 14.75 1.12 -0.84
N MET A 354 13.72 1.93 -1.13
CA MET A 354 12.42 1.43 -1.60
C MET A 354 12.59 0.56 -2.84
N GLN A 355 13.28 1.05 -3.85
CA GLN A 355 13.50 0.32 -5.10
C GLN A 355 14.29 -0.99 -4.86
N GLY A 356 15.32 -0.94 -4.01
CA GLY A 356 16.09 -2.12 -3.62
C GLY A 356 15.23 -3.19 -2.94
N TRP A 357 14.35 -2.79 -2.02
CA TRP A 357 13.41 -3.70 -1.37
C TRP A 357 12.40 -4.28 -2.36
N LEU A 358 11.82 -3.45 -3.24
CA LEU A 358 10.90 -3.90 -4.30
C LEU A 358 11.58 -4.91 -5.24
N ASN A 359 12.84 -4.69 -5.59
CA ASN A 359 13.60 -5.58 -6.48
C ASN A 359 13.92 -6.95 -5.85
N THR A 360 14.08 -7.00 -4.52
CA THR A 360 14.60 -8.20 -3.83
C THR A 360 13.51 -9.01 -3.12
N THR A 361 12.37 -8.40 -2.85
CA THR A 361 11.26 -9.01 -2.10
C THR A 361 10.24 -9.64 -3.04
N PRO A 362 9.85 -10.91 -2.84
CA PRO A 362 8.79 -11.54 -3.61
C PRO A 362 7.48 -10.74 -3.55
N THR A 363 6.61 -10.95 -4.53
CA THR A 363 5.30 -10.29 -4.60
C THR A 363 4.22 -11.26 -5.06
N LEU A 364 2.97 -10.84 -4.92
CA LEU A 364 1.80 -11.54 -5.41
C LEU A 364 1.39 -10.93 -6.74
N LEU A 365 1.37 -11.72 -7.82
CA LEU A 365 0.94 -11.27 -9.13
C LEU A 365 0.36 -12.43 -9.95
N SER A 366 -0.39 -12.09 -10.99
CA SER A 366 -0.81 -13.04 -12.03
C SER A 366 0.07 -12.85 -13.25
N LEU A 367 0.91 -13.85 -13.56
CA LEU A 367 1.76 -13.82 -14.75
C LEU A 367 1.17 -14.73 -15.81
N ASN A 368 0.76 -14.16 -16.96
CA ASN A 368 0.13 -14.90 -18.05
C ASN A 368 -1.10 -15.73 -17.60
N GLY A 369 -1.91 -15.15 -16.72
CA GLY A 369 -3.11 -15.81 -16.18
C GLY A 369 -2.84 -16.82 -15.06
N VAL A 370 -1.58 -17.01 -14.65
CA VAL A 370 -1.22 -17.89 -13.54
C VAL A 370 -0.98 -17.05 -12.28
N PRO A 371 -1.87 -17.11 -11.27
CA PRO A 371 -1.63 -16.48 -9.99
C PRO A 371 -0.51 -17.20 -9.23
N GLY A 372 0.25 -16.45 -8.43
CA GLY A 372 1.29 -17.04 -7.60
C GLY A 372 2.18 -16.01 -6.90
N VAL A 373 3.17 -16.53 -6.18
CA VAL A 373 4.25 -15.73 -5.60
C VAL A 373 5.41 -15.69 -6.59
N TYR A 374 5.89 -14.49 -6.92
CA TYR A 374 6.94 -14.28 -7.90
C TYR A 374 8.06 -13.42 -7.34
N LYS A 375 9.30 -13.74 -7.72
CA LYS A 375 10.49 -12.95 -7.40
C LYS A 375 11.11 -12.43 -8.69
N TRP A 376 11.48 -11.15 -8.69
CA TRP A 376 12.21 -10.55 -9.80
C TRP A 376 13.67 -11.04 -9.82
N ASN A 377 14.15 -11.40 -11.01
CA ASN A 377 15.53 -11.78 -11.24
C ASN A 377 16.23 -10.65 -12.01
N ASN A 378 17.12 -9.92 -11.34
CA ASN A 378 17.86 -8.80 -11.95
C ASN A 378 18.79 -9.21 -13.10
N THR A 379 19.26 -10.46 -13.13
CA THR A 379 20.16 -10.95 -14.19
C THR A 379 19.39 -11.22 -15.47
N THR A 380 18.26 -11.93 -15.37
CA THR A 380 17.43 -12.27 -16.54
C THR A 380 16.40 -11.20 -16.87
N ARG A 381 16.17 -10.25 -15.94
CA ARG A 381 15.16 -9.19 -16.03
C ARG A 381 13.74 -9.75 -16.24
N THR A 382 13.42 -10.80 -15.51
CA THR A 382 12.12 -11.49 -15.55
C THR A 382 11.66 -11.89 -14.16
N TYR A 383 10.37 -12.18 -14.03
CA TYR A 383 9.82 -12.81 -12.84
C TYR A 383 9.96 -14.33 -12.90
N SER A 384 10.32 -14.95 -11.77
CA SER A 384 10.31 -16.39 -11.59
C SER A 384 9.39 -16.76 -10.44
N LYS A 385 8.57 -17.81 -10.63
CA LYS A 385 7.70 -18.32 -9.56
C LYS A 385 8.56 -18.80 -8.40
N THR A 386 8.13 -18.51 -7.18
CA THR A 386 8.78 -18.95 -5.94
C THR A 386 7.72 -19.49 -4.98
N ALA A 387 8.15 -20.25 -3.98
CA ALA A 387 7.22 -20.78 -2.99
C ALA A 387 6.68 -19.65 -2.10
N PRO A 388 5.44 -19.76 -1.61
CA PRO A 388 4.97 -18.91 -0.52
C PRO A 388 5.89 -18.94 0.69
N ALA A 389 5.89 -17.86 1.46
CA ALA A 389 6.54 -17.83 2.77
C ALA A 389 6.00 -18.95 3.67
N ALA A 390 6.79 -19.39 4.65
CA ALA A 390 6.41 -20.49 5.53
C ALA A 390 5.04 -20.26 6.18
N GLY A 391 4.13 -21.23 6.01
CA GLY A 391 2.75 -21.17 6.50
C GLY A 391 1.77 -20.32 5.68
N ALA A 392 2.25 -19.54 4.70
CA ALA A 392 1.38 -18.82 3.78
C ALA A 392 0.77 -19.79 2.74
N LEU A 393 -0.46 -19.50 2.34
CA LEU A 393 -1.21 -20.27 1.34
C LEU A 393 -0.81 -19.88 -0.08
N GLU A 394 -0.98 -20.82 -1.02
CA GLU A 394 -0.76 -20.58 -2.45
C GLU A 394 -1.88 -19.69 -3.01
N PRO A 395 -1.54 -18.62 -3.78
CA PRO A 395 -2.55 -17.79 -4.41
C PRO A 395 -3.30 -18.53 -5.53
N THR A 396 -4.63 -18.44 -5.52
CA THR A 396 -5.51 -19.00 -6.56
C THR A 396 -6.18 -17.91 -7.39
N GLY A 397 -6.07 -16.64 -6.98
CA GLY A 397 -6.52 -15.48 -7.73
C GLY A 397 -5.89 -14.21 -7.19
N ILE A 398 -5.55 -13.27 -8.07
CA ILE A 398 -4.96 -11.98 -7.72
C ILE A 398 -5.85 -10.89 -8.29
N ASP A 399 -6.07 -9.82 -7.54
CA ASP A 399 -6.82 -8.65 -7.98
C ASP A 399 -8.27 -8.95 -8.40
N LEU A 400 -8.97 -9.72 -7.55
CA LEU A 400 -10.36 -10.10 -7.76
C LEU A 400 -11.28 -9.44 -6.71
N PRO A 401 -12.58 -9.29 -6.98
CA PRO A 401 -13.55 -8.93 -5.95
C PRO A 401 -13.56 -9.97 -4.82
N VAL A 402 -13.45 -9.51 -3.57
CA VAL A 402 -13.35 -10.37 -2.40
C VAL A 402 -14.38 -10.04 -1.33
N THR A 403 -14.81 -11.09 -0.63
CA THR A 403 -15.48 -11.02 0.67
C THR A 403 -14.46 -11.41 1.72
N THR A 404 -13.95 -10.43 2.47
CA THR A 404 -12.97 -10.64 3.53
C THR A 404 -13.67 -10.98 4.83
N VAL A 405 -13.39 -12.18 5.34
CA VAL A 405 -13.88 -12.70 6.60
C VAL A 405 -12.81 -12.54 7.66
N MET A 406 -13.20 -12.14 8.87
CA MET A 406 -12.34 -12.08 10.04
C MET A 406 -13.10 -12.57 11.26
N GLY A 407 -12.38 -13.07 12.25
CA GLY A 407 -12.99 -13.49 13.50
C GLY A 407 -11.98 -13.63 14.62
N THR A 408 -12.51 -13.99 15.79
CA THR A 408 -11.75 -14.21 17.02
C THR A 408 -12.01 -15.60 17.56
N LEU A 409 -11.02 -16.17 18.23
CA LEU A 409 -11.10 -17.42 18.97
C LEU A 409 -10.55 -17.19 20.38
N THR A 410 -11.26 -17.73 21.37
CA THR A 410 -10.88 -17.69 22.79
C THR A 410 -11.15 -19.05 23.42
N SER A 411 -10.93 -19.17 24.73
CA SER A 411 -11.25 -20.39 25.47
C SER A 411 -12.75 -20.63 25.72
N SER A 412 -13.62 -19.72 25.30
CA SER A 412 -15.07 -19.85 25.51
C SER A 412 -15.83 -19.86 24.20
N ASP A 413 -16.62 -20.93 24.02
CA ASP A 413 -17.52 -21.09 22.89
C ASP A 413 -18.90 -20.48 23.11
N THR A 414 -19.21 -20.04 24.33
CA THR A 414 -20.58 -19.71 24.76
C THR A 414 -20.78 -18.24 25.14
N ASN A 415 -19.70 -17.52 25.47
CA ASN A 415 -19.79 -16.11 25.86
C ASN A 415 -19.78 -15.12 24.67
N GLY A 416 -19.75 -15.64 23.43
CA GLY A 416 -19.74 -14.85 22.20
C GLY A 416 -18.40 -14.19 21.87
N THR A 417 -17.29 -14.63 22.48
CA THR A 417 -15.94 -14.13 22.16
C THR A 417 -15.21 -14.97 21.11
N SER A 418 -15.55 -16.24 20.94
CA SER A 418 -15.24 -17.02 19.74
C SER A 418 -16.32 -16.78 18.69
N GLN A 419 -16.04 -15.94 17.68
CA GLN A 419 -17.04 -15.57 16.67
C GLN A 419 -16.42 -15.03 15.37
N ILE A 420 -17.27 -14.87 14.36
CA ILE A 420 -16.97 -14.21 13.09
C ILE A 420 -17.51 -12.77 13.17
N TYR A 421 -16.70 -11.79 12.78
CA TYR A 421 -17.14 -10.41 12.60
C TYR A 421 -17.93 -10.26 11.30
N PRO A 422 -18.80 -9.22 11.17
CA PRO A 422 -19.38 -8.86 9.89
C PRO A 422 -18.30 -8.78 8.80
N ALA A 423 -18.54 -9.45 7.66
CA ALA A 423 -17.61 -9.45 6.54
C ALA A 423 -17.52 -8.05 5.91
N ILE A 424 -16.37 -7.76 5.30
CA ILE A 424 -16.14 -6.55 4.51
C ILE A 424 -15.79 -6.93 3.07
N PHE A 425 -16.02 -6.00 2.15
CA PHE A 425 -15.98 -6.26 0.72
C PHE A 425 -15.06 -5.26 0.01
N ALA A 426 -14.40 -5.71 -1.05
CA ALA A 426 -13.64 -4.85 -1.96
C ALA A 426 -13.64 -5.42 -3.37
N LYS A 427 -13.48 -4.55 -4.37
CA LYS A 427 -13.34 -4.94 -5.79
C LYS A 427 -12.00 -5.56 -6.14
N SER A 428 -11.01 -5.45 -5.26
CA SER A 428 -9.64 -5.91 -5.49
C SER A 428 -9.08 -6.50 -4.20
N GLY A 429 -8.81 -7.80 -4.23
CA GLY A 429 -8.08 -8.57 -3.22
C GLY A 429 -7.58 -9.89 -3.79
N ASN A 430 -6.92 -10.69 -2.97
CA ASN A 430 -6.30 -11.95 -3.41
C ASN A 430 -7.02 -13.16 -2.80
N LEU A 431 -7.16 -14.22 -3.59
CA LEU A 431 -7.73 -15.51 -3.21
C LEU A 431 -6.62 -16.54 -3.04
N PHE A 432 -6.86 -17.51 -2.16
CA PHE A 432 -5.90 -18.54 -1.78
C PHE A 432 -6.55 -19.91 -1.72
N ASP A 433 -5.72 -20.94 -1.82
CA ASP A 433 -6.15 -22.33 -1.58
C ASP A 433 -6.35 -22.55 -0.07
N LEU A 434 -7.62 -22.57 0.36
CA LEU A 434 -7.97 -22.64 1.78
C LEU A 434 -8.07 -24.12 2.23
N PRO A 435 -7.47 -24.48 3.37
CA PRO A 435 -7.40 -25.86 3.84
C PRO A 435 -8.78 -26.39 4.27
N ASP A 436 -9.14 -27.60 3.87
CA ASP A 436 -10.38 -28.25 4.30
C ASP A 436 -10.13 -29.18 5.51
N PRO A 437 -10.87 -29.05 6.62
CA PRO A 437 -10.70 -29.87 7.83
C PRO A 437 -10.85 -31.38 7.62
N PHE A 438 -11.51 -31.81 6.55
CA PHE A 438 -11.76 -33.22 6.23
C PHE A 438 -10.81 -33.78 5.17
N SER A 439 -9.94 -32.94 4.60
CA SER A 439 -8.92 -33.36 3.64
C SER A 439 -7.74 -34.03 4.35
N LYS A 440 -7.19 -35.08 3.75
CA LYS A 440 -6.00 -35.76 4.29
C LYS A 440 -4.72 -35.08 3.82
N GLY A 441 -3.68 -35.15 4.65
CA GLY A 441 -2.32 -34.77 4.25
C GLY A 441 -2.03 -33.26 4.28
N LEU A 442 -2.84 -32.46 4.97
CA LEU A 442 -2.49 -31.08 5.27
C LEU A 442 -1.13 -30.98 6.01
N PRO A 443 -0.40 -29.86 5.85
CA PRO A 443 0.87 -29.64 6.54
C PRO A 443 0.78 -29.77 8.07
N HIS A 444 1.90 -30.10 8.72
CA HIS A 444 1.99 -30.25 10.19
C HIS A 444 1.45 -29.06 10.99
N LEU A 445 1.47 -27.85 10.41
CA LEU A 445 0.89 -26.64 11.01
C LEU A 445 -0.59 -26.84 11.44
N TYR A 446 -1.33 -27.74 10.79
CA TYR A 446 -2.73 -28.02 11.08
C TYR A 446 -2.95 -29.14 12.10
N ASN A 447 -1.89 -29.81 12.59
CA ASN A 447 -2.04 -30.89 13.56
C ASN A 447 -2.71 -30.38 14.85
N ASP A 448 -3.69 -31.15 15.35
CA ASP A 448 -4.53 -30.80 16.50
C ASP A 448 -5.32 -29.48 16.35
N ALA A 449 -5.46 -28.94 15.12
CA ALA A 449 -6.36 -27.84 14.86
C ALA A 449 -7.81 -28.25 15.16
N ARG A 450 -8.60 -27.38 15.80
CA ARG A 450 -9.96 -27.70 16.26
C ARG A 450 -11.03 -26.71 15.84
N TYR A 451 -10.65 -25.60 15.21
CA TYR A 451 -11.59 -24.59 14.75
C TYR A 451 -11.69 -24.60 13.23
N PHE A 452 -12.89 -24.53 12.70
CA PHE A 452 -13.10 -24.40 11.26
C PHE A 452 -14.35 -23.58 10.94
N VAL A 453 -14.39 -22.99 9.75
CA VAL A 453 -15.54 -22.24 9.27
C VAL A 453 -16.22 -23.00 8.14
N LYS A 454 -17.52 -23.21 8.25
CA LYS A 454 -18.37 -23.62 7.12
C LYS A 454 -18.88 -22.37 6.41
N VAL A 455 -18.71 -22.35 5.09
CA VAL A 455 -19.21 -21.31 4.19
C VAL A 455 -20.34 -21.91 3.38
N THR A 456 -21.52 -21.29 3.42
CA THR A 456 -22.67 -21.65 2.58
C THR A 456 -22.88 -20.54 1.55
N ASN A 457 -22.94 -20.92 0.27
CA ASN A 457 -23.20 -20.02 -0.85
C ASN A 457 -24.70 -19.95 -1.17
N SER A 458 -25.10 -19.00 -2.01
CA SER A 458 -26.51 -18.82 -2.40
C SER A 458 -27.10 -19.99 -3.21
N ASP A 459 -26.27 -20.84 -3.78
CA ASP A 459 -26.65 -22.06 -4.49
C ASP A 459 -26.69 -23.31 -3.57
N ASP A 460 -26.68 -23.09 -2.25
CA ASP A 460 -26.60 -24.10 -1.19
C ASP A 460 -25.31 -24.95 -1.18
N SER A 461 -24.34 -24.65 -2.05
CA SER A 461 -23.03 -25.30 -1.96
C SER A 461 -22.32 -24.88 -0.67
N ALA A 462 -21.63 -25.85 -0.06
CA ALA A 462 -20.90 -25.64 1.18
C ALA A 462 -19.43 -26.02 1.03
N ARG A 463 -18.55 -25.24 1.67
CA ARG A 463 -17.13 -25.57 1.83
C ARG A 463 -16.67 -25.30 3.25
N TYR A 464 -15.57 -25.93 3.64
CA TYR A 464 -15.05 -25.86 5.00
C TYR A 464 -13.61 -25.35 4.98
N ILE A 465 -13.27 -24.53 5.98
CA ILE A 465 -11.97 -23.86 6.08
C ILE A 465 -11.40 -24.14 7.47
N LEU A 466 -10.33 -24.93 7.54
CA LEU A 466 -9.63 -25.26 8.78
C LEU A 466 -8.75 -24.10 9.25
N ILE A 467 -8.86 -23.74 10.52
CA ILE A 467 -8.02 -22.71 11.15
C ILE A 467 -6.95 -23.45 11.97
N PRO A 468 -5.64 -23.20 11.79
CA PRO A 468 -4.56 -23.90 12.48
C PRO A 468 -4.41 -23.43 13.93
N GLN A 469 -5.47 -23.60 14.72
CA GLN A 469 -5.52 -23.29 16.13
C GLN A 469 -5.94 -24.54 16.92
N PRO A 470 -5.12 -24.99 17.88
CA PRO A 470 -5.52 -26.03 18.82
C PRO A 470 -6.52 -25.47 19.83
N ASN A 471 -7.01 -26.32 20.73
CA ASN A 471 -7.92 -25.89 21.79
C ASN A 471 -7.30 -24.74 22.61
N ILE A 472 -8.05 -23.66 22.80
CA ILE A 472 -7.60 -22.52 23.61
C ILE A 472 -8.08 -22.72 25.04
N LEU A 473 -7.15 -22.82 25.99
CA LEU A 473 -7.50 -23.09 27.40
C LEU A 473 -7.39 -21.85 28.30
N ASN A 474 -6.61 -20.86 27.89
CA ASN A 474 -6.36 -19.64 28.65
C ASN A 474 -7.40 -18.56 28.31
N ASP A 475 -8.13 -18.07 29.32
CA ASP A 475 -9.18 -17.05 29.19
C ASP A 475 -8.69 -15.65 28.83
N LYS A 476 -7.37 -15.43 28.88
CA LYS A 476 -6.70 -14.20 28.41
C LYS A 476 -6.21 -14.30 26.98
N GLN A 477 -6.23 -15.50 26.39
CA GLN A 477 -5.72 -15.71 25.05
C GLN A 477 -6.78 -15.32 24.02
N LEU A 478 -6.44 -14.33 23.20
CA LEU A 478 -7.22 -13.90 22.04
C LEU A 478 -6.45 -14.27 20.78
N ARG A 479 -7.06 -15.12 19.96
CA ARG A 479 -6.56 -15.44 18.61
C ARG A 479 -7.48 -14.81 17.59
N TYR A 480 -6.93 -14.52 16.44
CA TYR A 480 -7.67 -13.99 15.31
C TYR A 480 -7.43 -14.87 14.10
N PHE A 481 -8.41 -14.91 13.21
CA PHE A 481 -8.27 -15.51 11.88
C PHE A 481 -8.88 -14.57 10.84
N SER A 482 -8.47 -14.75 9.60
CA SER A 482 -8.99 -14.02 8.46
C SER A 482 -8.72 -14.75 7.15
N PHE A 483 -9.56 -14.55 6.15
CA PHE A 483 -9.37 -15.08 4.81
C PHE A 483 -10.29 -14.36 3.82
N ASN A 484 -9.95 -14.43 2.54
CA ASN A 484 -10.80 -13.93 1.47
C ASN A 484 -11.60 -15.09 0.85
N LEU A 485 -12.88 -14.83 0.63
CA LEU A 485 -13.75 -15.64 -0.22
C LEU A 485 -13.91 -14.92 -1.57
N ASP A 486 -14.14 -15.68 -2.64
CA ASP A 486 -14.50 -15.10 -3.93
C ASP A 486 -15.87 -14.44 -3.81
N PHE A 487 -15.94 -13.13 -4.01
CA PHE A 487 -17.22 -12.40 -3.97
C PHE A 487 -18.25 -12.98 -4.96
N ARG A 488 -17.77 -13.53 -6.09
CA ARG A 488 -18.62 -14.08 -7.14
C ARG A 488 -19.23 -15.43 -6.78
N SER A 489 -18.69 -16.14 -5.78
CA SER A 489 -19.34 -17.35 -5.27
C SER A 489 -20.58 -17.05 -4.42
N ASN A 490 -20.85 -15.76 -4.15
CA ASN A 490 -22.00 -15.27 -3.40
C ASN A 490 -22.20 -16.02 -2.06
N PRO A 491 -21.20 -15.95 -1.14
CA PRO A 491 -21.34 -16.54 0.19
C PRO A 491 -22.47 -15.83 0.95
N VAL A 492 -23.42 -16.59 1.50
CA VAL A 492 -24.61 -16.05 2.19
C VAL A 492 -24.61 -16.34 3.68
N ARG A 493 -23.88 -17.36 4.14
CA ARG A 493 -23.83 -17.70 5.57
C ARG A 493 -22.49 -18.29 5.97
N LEU A 494 -22.03 -17.90 7.15
CA LEU A 494 -20.85 -18.46 7.80
C LEU A 494 -21.22 -19.07 9.15
N GLU A 495 -20.61 -20.21 9.46
CA GLU A 495 -20.76 -20.91 10.73
C GLU A 495 -19.37 -21.27 11.23
N LEU A 496 -18.98 -20.75 12.40
CA LEU A 496 -17.76 -21.12 13.10
C LEU A 496 -18.03 -22.35 13.95
N TYR A 497 -17.21 -23.37 13.80
CA TYR A 497 -17.27 -24.63 14.54
C TYR A 497 -16.08 -24.80 15.47
N HIS A 498 -16.31 -25.51 16.56
CA HIS A 498 -15.28 -26.11 17.39
C HIS A 498 -15.47 -27.63 17.42
N ALA A 499 -14.39 -28.37 17.21
CA ALA A 499 -14.36 -29.83 17.15
C ALA A 499 -13.85 -30.46 18.45
N ASP A 500 -14.50 -31.54 18.88
CA ASP A 500 -14.09 -32.35 20.04
C ASP A 500 -12.75 -33.06 19.83
N THR A 501 -12.40 -33.37 18.58
CA THR A 501 -11.14 -33.99 18.16
C THR A 501 -10.37 -33.04 17.25
N GLY A 502 -9.05 -33.03 17.38
CA GLY A 502 -8.17 -32.23 16.52
C GLY A 502 -7.90 -32.91 15.18
N TYR A 503 -7.55 -32.12 14.17
CA TYR A 503 -7.10 -32.62 12.87
C TYR A 503 -5.90 -33.59 13.03
N PRO A 504 -5.86 -34.74 12.31
CA PRO A 504 -6.66 -35.09 11.12
C PRO A 504 -8.00 -35.80 11.39
N ASP A 505 -8.40 -35.95 12.65
CA ASP A 505 -9.55 -36.79 13.04
C ASP A 505 -10.81 -35.97 13.34
N ILE A 506 -10.96 -34.78 12.72
CA ILE A 506 -12.16 -33.94 12.86
C ILE A 506 -13.35 -34.65 12.21
N SER A 507 -14.48 -34.70 12.93
CA SER A 507 -15.79 -35.11 12.41
C SER A 507 -16.78 -33.97 12.55
N LEU A 508 -17.61 -33.76 11.51
CA LEU A 508 -18.66 -32.74 11.54
C LEU A 508 -19.74 -33.11 12.56
N GLU A 509 -20.04 -34.39 12.71
CA GLU A 509 -21.07 -34.90 13.63
C GLU A 509 -20.76 -34.63 15.11
N THR A 510 -19.47 -34.60 15.46
CA THR A 510 -19.00 -34.30 16.83
C THR A 510 -18.48 -32.87 16.99
N SER A 511 -18.78 -31.99 16.03
CA SER A 511 -18.43 -30.57 16.10
C SER A 511 -19.67 -29.72 16.35
N HIS A 512 -19.55 -28.68 17.17
CA HIS A 512 -20.64 -27.76 17.45
C HIS A 512 -20.38 -26.36 16.90
N VAL A 513 -21.45 -25.69 16.48
CA VAL A 513 -21.41 -24.29 16.06
C VAL A 513 -21.24 -23.40 17.29
N THR A 514 -20.22 -22.56 17.27
CA THR A 514 -19.96 -21.55 18.31
C THR A 514 -20.54 -20.19 17.93
N ASN A 515 -20.57 -19.88 16.64
CA ASN A 515 -21.12 -18.64 16.10
C ASN A 515 -21.62 -18.82 14.66
N SER A 516 -22.65 -18.08 14.28
CA SER A 516 -23.10 -17.99 12.90
C SER A 516 -23.46 -16.56 12.54
N ILE A 517 -23.15 -16.16 11.31
CA ILE A 517 -23.56 -14.88 10.74
C ILE A 517 -24.11 -15.08 9.33
N ASP A 518 -25.12 -14.29 8.99
CA ASP A 518 -25.56 -14.14 7.61
C ASP A 518 -24.75 -13.04 6.93
N ILE A 519 -24.35 -13.27 5.68
CA ILE A 519 -23.66 -12.30 4.86
C ILE A 519 -24.70 -11.58 4.01
N LYS A 520 -24.78 -10.27 4.18
CA LYS A 520 -25.50 -9.38 3.26
C LYS A 520 -24.49 -8.77 2.30
N GLN A 521 -24.23 -9.48 1.21
CA GLN A 521 -23.32 -9.01 0.19
C GLN A 521 -23.96 -7.82 -0.55
N PRO A 522 -23.26 -6.68 -0.70
CA PRO A 522 -23.74 -5.57 -1.54
C PRO A 522 -23.69 -5.96 -3.02
N ASP A 523 -24.32 -5.15 -3.88
CA ASP A 523 -24.12 -5.30 -5.32
C ASP A 523 -22.68 -4.92 -5.69
N LEU A 524 -22.10 -5.62 -6.67
CA LEU A 524 -20.72 -5.34 -7.10
C LEU A 524 -20.56 -3.87 -7.53
N GLU A 525 -21.56 -3.29 -8.18
CA GLU A 525 -21.53 -1.89 -8.62
C GLU A 525 -21.50 -0.88 -7.47
N GLU A 526 -21.98 -1.25 -6.28
CA GLU A 526 -21.95 -0.40 -5.08
C GLU A 526 -20.56 -0.34 -4.44
N LEU A 527 -19.68 -1.30 -4.75
CA LEU A 527 -18.31 -1.28 -4.24
C LEU A 527 -17.46 -0.21 -4.95
N SER A 528 -16.62 0.46 -4.17
CA SER A 528 -15.68 1.46 -4.68
C SER A 528 -14.77 0.89 -5.77
N GLN A 529 -14.69 1.59 -6.90
CA GLN A 529 -13.79 1.22 -7.99
C GLN A 529 -12.33 1.49 -7.59
N PRO A 530 -11.41 0.52 -7.77
CA PRO A 530 -9.99 0.76 -7.56
C PRO A 530 -9.48 1.86 -8.49
N VAL A 531 -8.63 2.74 -7.96
CA VAL A 531 -7.98 3.78 -8.76
C VAL A 531 -6.53 3.36 -9.01
N SER A 532 -6.09 3.37 -10.28
CA SER A 532 -4.70 3.06 -10.64
C SER A 532 -3.98 4.26 -11.22
N PHE A 533 -2.70 4.40 -10.86
CA PHE A 533 -1.76 5.37 -11.43
C PHE A 533 -0.48 4.68 -11.90
N PRO A 534 0.07 5.03 -13.09
CA PRO A 534 -0.58 5.86 -14.09
C PRO A 534 -1.90 5.22 -14.52
N LYS A 535 -2.88 6.05 -14.93
CA LYS A 535 -4.12 5.50 -15.50
C LYS A 535 -3.69 4.65 -16.70
N ALA A 536 -4.15 3.41 -16.78
CA ALA A 536 -3.87 2.56 -17.93
C ALA A 536 -4.19 3.37 -19.20
N SER A 537 -3.22 3.51 -20.09
CA SER A 537 -3.47 4.05 -21.41
C SER A 537 -4.57 3.18 -22.03
N GLN A 538 -5.70 3.81 -22.38
CA GLN A 538 -6.56 3.22 -23.40
C GLN A 538 -5.64 2.94 -24.60
N PRO A 539 -5.63 1.72 -25.17
CA PRO A 539 -4.86 1.48 -26.37
C PRO A 539 -5.37 2.44 -27.46
N ASN A 540 -4.52 3.38 -27.84
CA ASN A 540 -4.70 4.41 -28.87
C ASN A 540 -5.68 5.56 -28.56
N GLU A 541 -5.15 6.67 -28.06
CA GLU A 541 -5.52 7.99 -28.57
C GLU A 541 -4.31 8.91 -28.48
N ILE A 542 -3.60 9.03 -29.61
CA ILE A 542 -2.64 10.11 -29.85
C ILE A 542 -3.46 11.40 -29.86
N GLN A 543 -3.56 12.08 -28.71
CA GLN A 543 -3.95 13.47 -28.70
C GLN A 543 -2.77 14.28 -29.25
N ILE A 544 -2.83 14.55 -30.55
CA ILE A 544 -2.08 15.65 -31.15
C ILE A 544 -2.63 16.92 -30.50
N LEU A 545 -1.92 17.44 -29.50
CA LEU A 545 -2.12 18.81 -29.05
C LEU A 545 -1.58 19.72 -30.17
N LYS A 546 -2.50 20.19 -31.02
CA LYS A 546 -2.34 21.45 -31.74
C LYS A 546 -2.85 22.55 -30.81
N ASP A 547 -1.94 23.40 -30.35
CA ASP A 547 -1.85 24.79 -30.79
C ASP A 547 -0.55 25.42 -30.27
#